data_AF-A0A524NTL9-F1
#
_entry.id   AF-A0A524NTL9-F1
#
_cell.length_a   1.000
_cell.length_b   1.000
_cell.length_c   1.000
_cell.angle_alpha   90.00
_cell.angle_beta   90.00
_cell.angle_gamma   90.00
#
_symmetry.space_group_name_H-M   'P 1'
#
loop_
_entity.id
_entity.type
_entity.pdbx_description
1 polymer ?
#
loop_
_entity_poly.entity_id
_entity_poly.type
_entity_poly.pdbx_seq_one_letter_code
_entity_poly.pdbx_strand_id
1 'polypeptide(L)' 'MKPETKAKAPSMSKPEEYEAIGVPAEWVEPLQALGYTTIDKLKEVEKPGKLANDLNGYKKKNKLDLPGLSPEVVSDWIKS' A
#
# COMPACT_ATOMS: atom_id res chain seq x y z
N MET A 1 29.82 7.03 5.95
CA MET A 1 29.14 8.31 5.66
C MET A 1 27.76 8.30 6.30
N LYS A 2 27.38 9.37 6.99
CA LYS A 2 26.00 9.71 7.44
C LYS A 2 25.65 11.00 6.66
N PRO A 3 24.41 11.26 6.24
CA PRO A 3 23.21 11.30 7.09
C PRO A 3 22.10 10.44 6.44
N GLU A 4 20.98 10.08 7.05
CA GLU A 4 19.96 10.96 7.59
C GLU A 4 19.07 10.09 8.47
N THR A 5 18.90 10.55 9.71
CA THR A 5 17.67 10.32 10.48
C THR A 5 16.50 10.74 9.59
N LYS A 6 15.89 9.81 8.85
CA LYS A 6 14.56 10.04 8.28
C LYS A 6 13.63 10.19 9.49
N ALA A 7 13.39 11.46 9.78
CA ALA A 7 12.60 11.97 10.87
C ALA A 7 11.33 11.13 11.06
N LYS A 8 11.03 10.89 12.34
CA LYS A 8 9.69 10.61 12.84
C LYS A 8 8.74 11.69 12.33
N ALA A 9 8.20 11.53 11.12
CA ALA A 9 6.93 12.12 10.78
C ALA A 9 5.87 11.20 11.39
N PRO A 10 4.87 11.73 12.10
CA PRO A 10 3.89 10.90 12.76
C PRO A 10 3.02 10.19 11.71
N SER A 11 2.88 8.87 11.85
CA SER A 11 1.73 8.06 11.41
C SER A 11 1.60 7.53 9.97
N MET A 12 2.48 7.83 9.00
CA MET A 12 2.38 7.22 7.66
C MET A 12 3.71 6.65 7.14
N SER A 13 3.69 5.44 6.59
CA SER A 13 4.84 4.80 5.94
C SER A 13 5.13 5.48 4.60
N LYS A 14 6.41 5.55 4.24
CA LYS A 14 6.86 6.15 2.98
C LYS A 14 6.57 5.22 1.81
N PRO A 15 6.33 5.75 0.60
CA PRO A 15 6.16 4.92 -0.61
C PRO A 15 7.33 3.96 -0.82
N GLU A 16 8.55 4.41 -0.55
CA GLU A 16 9.77 3.59 -0.61
C GLU A 16 9.69 2.33 0.28
N GLU A 17 9.03 2.41 1.45
CA GLU A 17 8.87 1.26 2.34
C GLU A 17 7.85 0.27 1.77
N TYR A 18 6.76 0.78 1.18
CA TYR A 18 5.76 -0.04 0.50
C TYR A 18 6.38 -0.74 -0.72
N GLU A 19 7.19 -0.04 -1.50
CA GLU A 19 7.94 -0.62 -2.61
C GLU A 19 8.90 -1.72 -2.16
N ALA A 20 9.49 -1.59 -0.95
CA ALA A 20 10.36 -2.62 -0.38
C ALA A 20 9.64 -3.95 -0.08
N ILE A 21 8.32 -3.94 0.14
CA ILE A 21 7.49 -5.15 0.30
C ILE A 21 6.75 -5.54 -1.00
N GLY A 22 7.11 -4.92 -2.13
CA GLY A 22 6.52 -5.22 -3.44
C GLY A 22 5.21 -4.47 -3.74
N VAL A 23 4.84 -3.47 -2.93
CA VAL A 23 3.68 -2.59 -3.20
C VAL A 23 4.13 -1.42 -4.08
N PRO A 24 3.60 -1.26 -5.30
CA PRO A 24 3.97 -0.14 -6.16
C PRO A 24 3.59 1.20 -5.54
N ALA A 25 4.41 2.23 -5.70
CA ALA A 25 4.15 3.58 -5.19
C ALA A 25 2.78 4.13 -5.62
N GLU A 26 2.31 3.76 -6.81
CA GLU A 26 1.00 4.15 -7.35
C GLU A 26 -0.17 3.62 -6.52
N TRP A 27 0.03 2.52 -5.79
CA TRP A 27 -0.97 1.94 -4.89
C TRP A 27 -0.90 2.48 -3.47
N VAL A 28 0.16 3.21 -3.12
CA VAL A 28 0.35 3.79 -1.79
C VAL A 28 -0.69 4.88 -1.51
N GLU A 29 -0.96 5.75 -2.48
CA GLU A 29 -1.98 6.80 -2.33
C GLU A 29 -3.40 6.20 -2.12
N PRO A 30 -3.87 5.24 -2.95
CA PRO A 30 -5.11 4.50 -2.68
C PRO A 30 -5.13 3.79 -1.32
N LEU A 31 -4.02 3.15 -0.91
CA LEU A 31 -3.91 2.50 0.40
C LEU A 31 -4.09 3.49 1.55
N GLN A 32 -3.37 4.61 1.50
CA GLN A 32 -3.48 5.68 2.48
C GLN A 32 -4.89 6.27 2.51
N ALA A 33 -5.52 6.48 1.34
CA ALA A 33 -6.89 6.96 1.22
C ALA A 33 -7.94 5.99 1.80
N LEU A 34 -7.65 4.68 1.76
CA LEU A 34 -8.48 3.64 2.39
C LEU A 34 -8.20 3.47 3.90
N GLY A 35 -7.22 4.19 4.45
CA GLY A 35 -6.87 4.17 5.88
C GLY A 35 -5.64 3.31 6.23
N TYR A 36 -5.05 2.63 5.24
CA TYR A 36 -3.81 1.83 5.35
C TYR A 36 -2.59 2.74 5.24
N THR A 37 -2.46 3.63 6.21
CA THR A 37 -1.43 4.66 6.20
C THR A 37 -0.02 4.15 6.49
N THR A 38 0.10 2.96 7.07
CA THR A 38 1.39 2.32 7.39
C THR A 38 1.45 0.89 6.87
N ILE A 39 2.67 0.36 6.70
CA ILE A 39 2.89 -1.04 6.34
C ILE A 39 2.37 -1.97 7.43
N ASP A 40 2.50 -1.59 8.69
CA ASP A 40 1.99 -2.36 9.83
C ASP A 40 0.48 -2.61 9.67
N LYS A 41 -0.30 -1.56 9.40
CA LYS A 41 -1.73 -1.65 9.09
C LYS A 41 -2.03 -2.47 7.84
N LEU A 42 -1.15 -2.41 6.83
CA LEU A 42 -1.28 -3.22 5.64
C LEU A 42 -1.08 -4.70 5.96
N LYS A 43 -0.10 -5.03 6.81
CA LYS A 43 0.18 -6.41 7.27
C LYS A 43 -0.88 -6.95 8.23
N GLU A 44 -1.57 -6.07 8.96
CA GLU A 44 -2.76 -6.44 9.75
C GLU A 44 -3.99 -6.82 8.89
N VAL A 45 -3.92 -6.66 7.57
CA VAL A 45 -5.03 -7.04 6.68
C VAL A 45 -5.16 -8.56 6.65
N GLU A 46 -6.18 -9.07 7.34
CA GLU A 46 -6.50 -10.50 7.31
C GLU A 46 -7.10 -10.94 5.95
N LYS A 47 -7.69 -10.00 5.20
CA LYS A 47 -8.47 -10.27 3.98
C LYS A 47 -7.91 -9.54 2.76
N PRO A 48 -6.82 -10.05 2.15
CA PRO A 48 -6.23 -9.47 0.94
C PRO A 48 -7.22 -9.33 -0.21
N GLY A 49 -8.14 -10.29 -0.38
CA GLY A 49 -9.13 -10.24 -1.45
C GLY A 49 -10.12 -9.07 -1.32
N LYS A 50 -10.47 -8.68 -0.10
CA LYS A 50 -11.30 -7.50 0.13
C LYS A 50 -10.52 -6.24 -0.20
N LEU A 51 -9.28 -6.13 0.28
CA LEU A 51 -8.41 -4.99 0.01
C LEU A 51 -8.16 -4.81 -1.49
N ALA A 52 -7.86 -5.89 -2.23
CA ALA A 52 -7.72 -5.84 -3.68
C ALA A 52 -8.99 -5.30 -4.37
N ASN A 53 -10.17 -5.72 -3.92
CA ASN A 53 -11.42 -5.22 -4.46
C ASN A 53 -11.66 -3.73 -4.15
N ASP A 54 -11.38 -3.29 -2.91
CA ASP A 54 -11.47 -1.88 -2.51
C ASP A 54 -10.49 -1.01 -3.33
N LEU A 55 -9.25 -1.48 -3.54
CA LEU A 55 -8.24 -0.80 -4.34
C LEU A 55 -8.62 -0.73 -5.83
N ASN A 56 -9.08 -1.83 -6.43
CA ASN A 56 -9.57 -1.82 -7.81
C ASN A 56 -10.82 -0.94 -7.97
N GLY A 57 -11.70 -0.93 -6.97
CA GLY A 57 -12.84 -0.03 -6.91
C GLY A 57 -12.42 1.43 -6.85
N TYR A 58 -11.43 1.76 -6.01
CA TYR A 58 -10.84 3.09 -5.91
C TYR A 58 -10.18 3.51 -7.22
N LYS A 59 -9.36 2.65 -7.84
CA LYS A 59 -8.77 2.86 -9.17
C LYS A 59 -9.84 3.16 -10.22
N LYS A 60 -10.90 2.34 -10.29
CA LYS A 60 -11.99 2.53 -11.26
C LYS A 60 -12.74 3.83 -11.03
N LYS A 61 -12.99 4.21 -9.77
CA LYS A 61 -13.69 5.43 -9.38
C LYS A 61 -12.88 6.70 -9.69
N ASN A 62 -11.57 6.64 -9.47
CA ASN A 62 -10.64 7.75 -9.72
C ASN A 62 -10.05 7.74 -11.14
N LYS A 63 -10.46 6.80 -12.00
CA LYS A 63 -9.96 6.61 -13.37
C LYS A 63 -8.43 6.52 -13.43
N LEU A 64 -7.82 5.83 -12.46
CA LEU A 64 -6.38 5.63 -12.44
C LEU A 64 -6.00 4.58 -13.50
N ASP A 65 -4.97 4.89 -14.29
CA ASP A 65 -4.45 4.02 -15.35
C ASP A 65 -3.47 2.97 -14.78
N LEU A 66 -3.87 2.30 -13.71
CA LEU A 66 -3.04 1.32 -13.01
C LEU A 66 -3.35 -0.11 -13.45
N PRO A 67 -2.43 -1.08 -13.41
CA PRO A 67 -2.76 -2.48 -13.62
C PRO A 67 -3.77 -2.96 -12.58
N GLY A 68 -4.73 -3.81 -12.94
CA GLY A 68 -5.68 -4.34 -11.94
C GLY A 68 -4.95 -5.16 -10.87
N LEU A 69 -5.31 -4.99 -9.60
CA LEU A 69 -4.73 -5.80 -8.52
C LEU A 69 -5.47 -7.13 -8.39
N SER A 70 -4.73 -8.23 -8.43
CA SER A 70 -5.27 -9.53 -8.07
C SER A 70 -5.19 -9.73 -6.54
N PRO A 71 -6.11 -10.52 -5.95
CA PRO A 71 -6.04 -10.89 -4.53
C PRO A 71 -4.72 -11.58 -4.16
N GLU A 72 -4.07 -12.23 -5.12
CA GLU A 72 -2.75 -12.86 -4.96
C GLU A 72 -1.64 -11.83 -4.75
N VAL A 73 -1.64 -10.75 -5.55
CA VAL A 73 -0.67 -9.65 -5.44
C VAL A 73 -0.76 -8.99 -4.07
N VAL A 74 -1.98 -8.68 -3.64
CA VAL A 74 -2.21 -8.08 -2.32
C VAL A 74 -1.88 -9.06 -1.20
N SER A 75 -2.09 -10.36 -1.40
CA SER A 75 -1.65 -11.37 -0.43
C SER A 75 -0.13 -11.42 -0.29
N ASP A 76 0.61 -11.22 -1.38
CA ASP A 76 2.07 -11.20 -1.37
C ASP A 76 2.59 -10.04 -0.52
N TRP A 77 1.98 -8.85 -0.65
CA TRP A 77 2.31 -7.67 0.15
C TRP A 77 2.19 -7.89 1.66
N ILE A 78 1.14 -8.62 2.07
CA ILE A 78 0.84 -8.91 3.48
C ILE A 78 1.77 -9.99 4.02
N LYS A 79 2.18 -10.94 3.18
CA LYS A 79 3.07 -12.05 3.55
C LYS A 79 4.55 -11.64 3.59
N SER A 80 4.93 -10.56 2.92
CA SER A 80 6.31 -10.08 2.82
C SER A 80 6.81 -9.36 4.07
#